data_AF-A0A1E9CP66-F1
#
_entry.id   AF-A0A1E9CP66-F1
#
_cell.length_a   1.000
_cell.length_b   1.000
_cell.length_c   1.000
_cell.angle_alpha   90.00
_cell.angle_beta   90.00
_cell.angle_gamma   90.00
#
_symmetry.space_group_name_H-M   'P 1'
#
loop_
_entity.id
_entity.type
_entity.pdbx_description
1 polymer ?
#
loop_
_entity_poly.entity_id
_entity_poly.type
_entity_poly.pdbx_seq_one_letter_code
_entity_poly.pdbx_strand_id
1 'polypeptide(L)'
;MIELKNLSAILEGGAVPAGYNEKAIGKLSKTYLKLENRKVVNLYPIRTVMHEDSRYCLYACPLKGTEIDEATLQSIKAEVDTLEIGEIRYDSVESLGYTYNIVDPDTGRHILTNGQEMNSVMEISDHYDGVLLFTKAVLSSRKANQLDCAYAMVGIENQPNQFKVEAIPNNVIGQAPTILEFEGPQESPAVEKYKSAMTVLSIIITAVLLIWYFFIK
;
A
#
# COMPACT_ATOMS: atom_id res chain seq x y z
N MET A 1 -15.90 -0.68 -13.44
CA MET A 1 -15.93 -0.63 -11.97
C MET A 1 -16.78 -1.79 -11.48
N ILE A 2 -16.28 -2.61 -10.55
CA ILE A 2 -17.05 -3.71 -9.97
C ILE A 2 -18.00 -3.11 -8.94
N GLU A 3 -19.27 -3.51 -8.94
CA GLU A 3 -20.19 -3.11 -7.87
C GLU A 3 -19.79 -3.81 -6.56
N LEU A 4 -19.61 -3.04 -5.48
CA LEU A 4 -19.15 -3.55 -4.17
C LEU A 4 -20.01 -4.71 -3.65
N LYS A 5 -21.34 -4.66 -3.89
CA LYS A 5 -22.27 -5.74 -3.52
C LYS A 5 -21.91 -7.09 -4.16
N ASN A 6 -21.39 -7.08 -5.39
CA ASN A 6 -21.01 -8.31 -6.10
C ASN A 6 -19.72 -8.89 -5.49
N LEU A 7 -18.75 -8.03 -5.17
CA LEU A 7 -17.51 -8.47 -4.52
C LEU A 7 -17.78 -8.98 -3.11
N SER A 8 -18.68 -8.35 -2.37
CA SER A 8 -19.15 -8.82 -1.05
C SER A 8 -19.80 -10.20 -1.16
N ALA A 9 -20.74 -10.40 -2.09
CA ALA A 9 -21.39 -11.70 -2.29
C ALA A 9 -20.40 -12.83 -2.64
N ILE A 10 -19.36 -12.54 -3.43
CA ILE A 10 -18.29 -13.50 -3.74
C ILE A 10 -17.52 -13.87 -2.47
N LEU A 11 -17.16 -12.89 -1.64
CA LEU A 11 -16.45 -13.14 -0.38
C LEU A 11 -17.31 -13.88 0.65
N GLU A 12 -18.63 -13.80 0.54
CA GLU A 12 -19.59 -14.57 1.35
C GLU A 12 -19.79 -16.02 0.89
N GLY A 13 -19.06 -16.47 -0.15
CA GLY A 13 -19.13 -17.83 -0.68
C GLY A 13 -19.95 -17.96 -1.97
N GLY A 14 -20.30 -16.84 -2.60
CA GLY A 14 -20.90 -16.82 -3.92
C GLY A 14 -19.98 -17.38 -5.02
N ALA A 15 -20.55 -17.61 -6.20
CA ALA A 15 -19.80 -18.13 -7.34
C ALA A 15 -18.69 -17.16 -7.78
N VAL A 16 -17.48 -17.69 -7.96
CA VAL A 16 -16.33 -16.90 -8.41
C VAL A 16 -16.42 -16.68 -9.93
N PRO A 17 -16.43 -15.42 -10.43
CA PRO A 17 -16.48 -15.15 -11.86
C PRO A 17 -15.24 -15.65 -12.62
N ALA A 18 -15.42 -15.97 -13.90
CA ALA A 18 -14.31 -16.32 -14.79
C ALA A 18 -13.26 -15.18 -14.85
N GLY A 19 -11.98 -15.53 -14.79
CA GLY A 19 -10.87 -14.58 -14.77
C GLY A 19 -10.44 -14.11 -13.37
N TYR A 20 -11.23 -14.40 -12.33
CA TYR A 20 -10.81 -14.17 -10.96
C TYR A 20 -9.88 -15.29 -10.50
N ASN A 21 -8.97 -14.97 -9.57
CA ASN A 21 -8.10 -15.96 -8.97
C ASN A 21 -8.86 -16.71 -7.85
N GLU A 22 -9.50 -17.83 -8.19
CA GLU A 22 -10.30 -18.64 -7.26
C GLU A 22 -9.57 -18.98 -5.95
N LYS A 23 -8.28 -19.33 -6.04
CA LYS A 23 -7.48 -19.69 -4.86
C LYS A 23 -7.27 -18.49 -3.93
N ALA A 24 -7.01 -17.31 -4.49
CA ALA A 24 -6.84 -16.09 -3.71
C ALA A 24 -8.18 -15.63 -3.12
N ILE A 25 -9.26 -15.66 -3.90
CA ILE A 25 -10.62 -15.36 -3.44
C ILE A 25 -11.03 -16.29 -2.29
N GLY A 26 -10.76 -17.60 -2.40
CA GLY A 26 -11.06 -18.55 -1.32
C GLY A 26 -10.29 -18.28 -0.02
N LYS A 27 -9.10 -17.66 -0.08
CA LYS A 27 -8.38 -17.19 1.12
C LYS A 27 -9.02 -15.91 1.68
N LEU A 28 -9.32 -14.95 0.82
CA LEU A 28 -9.96 -13.69 1.22
C LEU A 28 -11.32 -13.96 1.87
N SER A 29 -12.14 -14.83 1.29
CA SER A 29 -13.45 -15.24 1.84
C SER A 29 -13.32 -15.83 3.24
N LYS A 30 -12.35 -16.72 3.49
CA LYS A 30 -12.11 -17.29 4.82
C LYS A 30 -11.72 -16.24 5.86
N THR A 31 -10.97 -15.23 5.46
CA THR A 31 -10.61 -14.11 6.34
C THR A 31 -11.84 -13.23 6.56
N TYR A 32 -12.52 -12.83 5.49
CA TYR A 32 -13.71 -11.98 5.51
C TYR A 32 -14.77 -12.50 6.48
N LEU A 33 -15.11 -13.79 6.39
CA LEU A 33 -16.15 -14.42 7.20
C LEU A 33 -15.85 -14.45 8.71
N LYS A 34 -14.59 -14.26 9.11
CA LYS A 34 -14.18 -14.18 10.52
C LYS A 34 -14.29 -12.77 11.10
N LEU A 35 -14.38 -11.76 10.24
CA LEU A 35 -14.43 -10.36 10.68
C LEU A 35 -15.84 -10.01 11.15
N GLU A 36 -15.91 -9.32 12.28
CA GLU A 36 -17.13 -8.68 12.77
C GLU A 36 -17.37 -7.37 12.01
N ASN A 37 -18.64 -7.01 11.79
CA ASN A 37 -19.05 -5.81 11.04
C ASN A 37 -18.36 -5.66 9.67
N ARG A 38 -18.07 -6.80 9.04
CA ARG A 38 -17.32 -6.88 7.79
C ARG A 38 -18.04 -6.18 6.64
N LYS A 39 -17.28 -5.50 5.80
CA LYS A 39 -17.77 -4.89 4.55
C LYS A 39 -16.66 -4.82 3.51
N VAL A 40 -17.07 -4.58 2.27
CA VAL A 40 -16.17 -4.27 1.15
C VAL A 40 -16.31 -2.79 0.83
N VAL A 41 -15.17 -2.12 0.62
CA VAL A 41 -15.11 -0.68 0.38
C VAL A 41 -14.22 -0.36 -0.83
N ASN A 42 -14.39 0.83 -1.41
CA ASN A 42 -13.42 1.37 -2.33
C ASN A 42 -12.12 1.71 -1.57
N LEU A 43 -10.99 1.52 -2.23
CA LEU A 43 -9.66 1.78 -1.68
C LEU A 43 -8.93 2.74 -2.61
N TYR A 44 -8.30 3.75 -2.01
CA TYR A 44 -7.71 4.86 -2.76
C TYR A 44 -6.20 4.89 -2.53
N PRO A 45 -5.35 4.52 -3.52
CA PRO A 45 -3.92 4.71 -3.41
C PRO A 45 -3.63 6.21 -3.38
N ILE A 46 -2.98 6.68 -2.30
CA ILE A 46 -2.66 8.10 -2.10
C ILE A 46 -1.25 8.40 -2.59
N ARG A 47 -0.27 7.62 -2.13
CA ARG A 47 1.14 7.79 -2.49
C ARG A 47 1.86 6.45 -2.51
N THR A 48 2.69 6.26 -3.53
CA THR A 48 3.46 5.03 -3.77
C THR A 48 4.94 5.34 -3.80
N VAL A 49 5.71 4.68 -2.95
CA VAL A 49 7.14 4.97 -2.78
C VAL A 49 8.00 3.71 -2.81
N MET A 50 9.25 3.90 -3.17
CA MET A 50 10.34 2.93 -3.04
C MET A 50 11.22 3.38 -1.88
N HIS A 51 11.45 2.49 -0.94
CA HIS A 51 12.45 2.71 0.11
C HIS A 51 13.22 1.41 0.29
N GLU A 52 14.55 1.50 0.16
CA GLU A 52 15.43 0.33 0.04
C GLU A 52 14.95 -0.61 -1.09
N ASP A 53 14.87 -1.92 -0.82
CA ASP A 53 14.40 -2.95 -1.76
C ASP A 53 12.87 -3.13 -1.76
N SER A 54 12.16 -2.36 -0.94
CA SER A 54 10.72 -2.50 -0.73
C SER A 54 9.91 -1.51 -1.55
N ARG A 55 8.64 -1.85 -1.77
CA ARG A 55 7.63 -0.98 -2.38
C ARG A 55 6.50 -0.79 -1.39
N TYR A 56 6.06 0.45 -1.24
CA TYR A 56 5.03 0.85 -0.31
C TYR A 56 3.92 1.56 -1.07
N CYS A 57 2.68 1.33 -0.66
CA CYS A 57 1.53 2.12 -1.08
C CYS A 57 0.76 2.51 0.17
N LEU A 58 0.65 3.82 0.41
CA LEU A 58 -0.26 4.38 1.38
C LEU A 58 -1.64 4.48 0.74
N TYR A 59 -2.65 3.95 1.41
CA TYR A 59 -4.04 4.04 0.99
C TYR A 59 -4.86 4.87 1.97
N ALA A 60 -5.94 5.45 1.45
CA ALA A 60 -7.07 5.90 2.25
C ALA A 60 -8.21 4.88 2.16
N CYS A 61 -8.75 4.50 3.31
CA CYS A 61 -9.81 3.52 3.47
C CYS A 61 -11.00 4.15 4.21
N PRO A 62 -12.22 4.16 3.63
CA PRO A 62 -13.39 4.66 4.34
C PRO A 62 -13.85 3.66 5.40
N LEU A 63 -13.66 4.02 6.67
CA LEU A 63 -14.26 3.31 7.80
C LEU A 63 -15.74 3.65 7.95
N LYS A 64 -16.15 4.85 7.54
CA LYS A 64 -17.56 5.24 7.42
C LYS A 64 -18.03 5.13 5.98
N GLY A 65 -19.14 4.42 5.74
CA GLY A 65 -19.63 4.19 4.39
C GLY A 65 -18.70 3.31 3.54
N THR A 66 -18.63 3.59 2.23
CA THR A 66 -17.89 2.78 1.25
C THR A 66 -17.02 3.60 0.28
N GLU A 67 -17.08 4.93 0.37
CA GLU A 67 -16.46 5.89 -0.55
C GLU A 67 -15.93 7.08 0.24
N ILE A 68 -14.90 7.74 -0.30
CA ILE A 68 -14.37 9.02 0.19
C ILE A 68 -14.64 10.04 -0.90
N ASP A 69 -15.14 11.23 -0.53
CA ASP A 69 -15.38 12.29 -1.49
C ASP A 69 -14.06 12.88 -2.02
N GLU A 70 -14.12 13.43 -3.23
CA GLU A 70 -12.94 13.94 -3.93
C GLU A 70 -12.24 15.06 -3.16
N ALA A 71 -12.97 15.95 -2.47
CA ALA A 71 -12.35 17.06 -1.75
C ALA A 71 -11.52 16.56 -0.56
N THR A 72 -12.06 15.59 0.18
CA THR A 72 -11.34 14.90 1.26
C THR A 72 -10.10 14.17 0.73
N LEU A 73 -10.21 13.44 -0.40
CA LEU A 73 -9.07 12.75 -1.02
C LEU A 73 -7.95 13.72 -1.43
N GLN A 74 -8.30 14.86 -2.02
CA GLN A 74 -7.30 15.87 -2.40
C GLN A 74 -6.62 16.51 -1.17
N SER A 75 -7.36 16.71 -0.08
CA SER A 75 -6.79 17.19 1.18
C SER A 75 -5.80 16.18 1.76
N ILE A 76 -6.18 14.91 1.85
CA ILE A 76 -5.31 13.81 2.31
C ILE A 76 -4.02 13.77 1.49
N LYS A 77 -4.16 13.83 0.15
CA LYS A 77 -3.01 13.79 -0.75
C LYS A 77 -2.05 14.96 -0.52
N ALA A 78 -2.59 16.17 -0.41
CA ALA A 78 -1.78 17.36 -0.17
C ALA A 78 -0.98 17.26 1.14
N GLU A 79 -1.54 16.66 2.18
CA GLU A 79 -0.88 16.47 3.46
C GLU A 79 0.17 15.35 3.43
N VAL A 80 -0.16 14.21 2.82
CA VAL A 80 0.74 13.06 2.65
C VAL A 80 1.94 13.42 1.76
N ASP A 81 1.76 14.30 0.79
CA ASP A 81 2.85 14.78 -0.09
C ASP A 81 3.90 15.60 0.68
N THR A 82 3.59 16.08 1.90
CA THR A 82 4.57 16.75 2.77
C THR A 82 5.49 15.78 3.52
N LEU A 83 5.12 14.51 3.61
CA LEU A 83 5.90 13.50 4.32
C LEU A 83 7.18 13.12 3.57
N GLU A 84 8.24 12.82 4.31
CA GLU A 84 9.41 12.17 3.73
C GLU A 84 9.07 10.74 3.29
N ILE A 85 9.76 10.23 2.26
CA ILE A 85 9.53 8.87 1.75
C ILE A 85 9.70 7.81 2.85
N GLY A 86 10.62 8.04 3.79
CA GLY A 86 10.84 7.15 4.93
C GLY A 86 9.62 7.04 5.86
N GLU A 87 8.81 8.08 5.97
CA GLU A 87 7.62 8.10 6.83
C GLU A 87 6.47 7.28 6.26
N ILE A 88 6.38 7.18 4.93
CA ILE A 88 5.31 6.42 4.25
C ILE A 88 5.36 4.94 4.61
N ARG A 89 6.51 4.41 5.05
CA ARG A 89 6.68 2.98 5.34
C ARG A 89 5.88 2.47 6.56
N TYR A 90 5.41 3.38 7.41
CA TYR A 90 4.72 3.01 8.65
C TYR A 90 3.28 2.59 8.37
N ASP A 91 2.95 1.36 8.78
CA ASP A 91 1.60 0.81 8.67
C ASP A 91 0.83 1.10 9.96
N SER A 92 -0.10 2.04 9.88
CA SER A 92 -0.90 2.54 10.99
C SER A 92 -1.80 1.49 11.66
N VAL A 93 -2.16 0.40 10.97
CA VAL A 93 -2.95 -0.69 11.54
C VAL A 93 -2.11 -1.91 11.92
N GLU A 94 -0.79 -1.84 11.74
CA GLU A 94 0.14 -2.96 11.98
C GLU A 94 -0.32 -4.27 11.31
N SER A 95 -0.72 -4.23 10.04
CA SER A 95 -1.30 -5.36 9.29
C SER A 95 -0.37 -6.59 9.17
N LEU A 96 0.92 -6.43 9.45
CA LEU A 96 1.93 -7.50 9.47
C LEU A 96 2.34 -7.93 10.89
N GLY A 97 1.84 -7.26 11.93
CA GLY A 97 2.19 -7.48 13.33
C GLY A 97 1.19 -8.38 14.08
N TYR A 98 1.49 -8.62 15.36
CA TYR A 98 0.58 -9.29 16.30
C TYR A 98 -0.24 -8.29 17.14
N THR A 99 0.04 -7.00 16.99
CA THR A 99 -0.44 -5.89 17.81
C THR A 99 -1.20 -4.89 16.93
N TYR A 100 -2.40 -5.26 16.48
CA TYR A 100 -3.23 -4.31 15.74
C TYR A 100 -3.51 -3.08 16.59
N ASN A 101 -3.32 -1.90 16.00
CA ASN A 101 -3.74 -0.66 16.64
C ASN A 101 -5.26 -0.64 16.77
N ILE A 102 -5.72 -0.18 17.94
CA ILE A 102 -7.14 0.00 18.21
C ILE A 102 -7.55 1.30 17.51
N VAL A 103 -8.63 1.24 16.75
CA VAL A 103 -9.19 2.40 16.04
C VAL A 103 -10.61 2.62 16.51
N ASP A 104 -10.97 3.86 16.81
CA ASP A 104 -12.36 4.23 17.10
C ASP A 104 -13.21 3.95 15.84
N PRO A 105 -14.25 3.10 15.92
CA PRO A 105 -15.01 2.68 14.75
C PRO A 105 -15.89 3.80 14.17
N ASP A 106 -16.23 4.80 14.98
CA ASP A 106 -17.08 5.92 14.56
C ASP A 106 -16.25 7.03 13.91
N THR A 107 -15.07 7.33 14.47
CA THR A 107 -14.23 8.44 14.01
C THR A 107 -13.04 8.01 13.17
N GLY A 108 -12.64 6.74 13.19
CA GLY A 108 -11.45 6.24 12.52
C GLY A 108 -10.12 6.65 13.15
N ARG A 109 -10.14 7.18 14.38
CA ARG A 109 -8.95 7.68 15.08
C ARG A 109 -8.24 6.59 15.87
N HIS A 110 -6.92 6.67 15.93
CA HIS A 110 -6.12 5.70 16.67
C HIS A 110 -6.27 5.91 18.19
N ILE A 111 -6.56 4.83 18.90
CA ILE A 111 -6.60 4.80 20.37
C ILE A 111 -5.27 4.22 20.85
N LEU A 112 -4.35 5.11 21.21
CA LEU A 112 -3.03 4.74 21.68
C LEU A 112 -3.11 4.05 23.05
N THR A 113 -2.43 2.93 23.19
CA THR A 113 -2.21 2.28 24.49
C THR A 113 -0.85 2.69 25.06
N ASN A 114 -0.71 2.64 26.39
CA ASN A 114 0.39 3.25 27.13
C ASN A 114 1.78 3.01 26.50
N GLY A 115 2.40 4.09 26.01
CA GLY A 115 3.77 4.10 25.48
C GLY A 115 3.88 4.00 23.96
N GLN A 116 2.77 3.86 23.22
CA GLN A 116 2.79 3.97 21.76
C GLN A 116 2.89 5.43 21.32
N GLU A 117 3.85 5.72 20.44
CA GLU A 117 3.97 6.99 19.75
C GLU A 117 3.19 6.94 18.43
N MET A 118 2.58 8.06 18.04
CA MET A 118 1.99 8.18 16.72
C MET A 118 3.10 8.26 15.68
N ASN A 119 3.00 7.46 14.62
CA ASN A 119 3.79 7.71 13.42
C ASN A 119 3.08 8.74 12.52
N SER A 120 3.82 9.33 11.60
CA SER A 120 3.31 10.38 10.70
C SER A 120 2.05 9.96 9.91
N VAL A 121 1.91 8.67 9.56
CA VAL A 121 0.71 8.18 8.87
C VAL A 121 -0.51 8.16 9.81
N MET A 122 -0.33 7.75 11.06
CA MET A 122 -1.39 7.81 12.09
C MET A 122 -1.82 9.24 12.37
N GLU A 123 -0.86 10.18 12.48
CA GLU A 123 -1.15 11.59 12.73
C GLU A 123 -2.05 12.18 11.64
N ILE A 124 -1.67 12.00 10.37
CA ILE A 124 -2.49 12.46 9.24
C ILE A 124 -3.83 11.73 9.21
N SER A 125 -3.86 10.41 9.46
CA SER A 125 -5.11 9.65 9.47
C SER A 125 -6.12 10.23 10.46
N ASP A 126 -5.67 10.64 11.65
CA ASP A 126 -6.55 11.12 12.72
C ASP A 126 -7.17 12.51 12.44
N HIS A 127 -6.69 13.22 11.41
CA HIS A 127 -7.27 14.47 10.93
C HIS A 127 -8.60 14.27 10.18
N TYR A 128 -8.85 13.09 9.63
CA TYR A 128 -9.99 12.82 8.73
C TYR A 128 -11.01 11.87 9.36
N ASP A 129 -12.17 12.40 9.76
CA ASP A 129 -13.24 11.63 10.39
C ASP A 129 -13.74 10.49 9.49
N GLY A 130 -13.70 9.26 10.00
CA GLY A 130 -14.18 8.07 9.31
C GLY A 130 -13.28 7.59 8.16
N VAL A 131 -12.06 8.12 8.04
CA VAL A 131 -11.04 7.66 7.07
C VAL A 131 -9.82 7.12 7.81
N LEU A 132 -9.39 5.93 7.43
CA LEU A 132 -8.18 5.30 7.92
C LEU A 132 -7.13 5.31 6.82
N LEU A 133 -5.98 5.93 7.08
CA LEU A 133 -4.80 5.83 6.23
C LEU A 133 -3.94 4.68 6.71
N PHE A 134 -3.47 3.82 5.82
CA PHE A 134 -2.56 2.72 6.17
C PHE A 134 -1.63 2.36 5.00
N THR A 135 -0.47 1.80 5.32
CA THR A 135 0.55 1.45 4.31
C THR A 135 0.63 -0.07 4.14
N LYS A 136 0.55 -0.53 2.88
CA LYS A 136 0.91 -1.90 2.52
C LYS A 136 2.29 -1.93 1.88
N ALA A 137 3.09 -2.92 2.25
CA ALA A 137 4.43 -3.13 1.72
C ALA A 137 4.54 -4.44 0.93
N VAL A 138 5.41 -4.44 -0.09
CA VAL A 138 5.95 -5.68 -0.68
C VAL A 138 7.47 -5.60 -0.74
N LEU A 139 8.12 -6.68 -0.28
CA LEU A 139 9.59 -6.78 -0.18
C LEU A 139 10.27 -7.17 -1.50
N SER A 140 9.58 -7.02 -2.63
CA SER A 140 10.11 -7.35 -3.95
C SER A 140 9.40 -6.56 -5.02
N SER A 141 10.18 -5.92 -5.90
CA SER A 141 9.67 -5.21 -7.07
C SER A 141 8.79 -6.10 -7.97
N ARG A 142 9.06 -7.41 -8.03
CA ARG A 142 8.26 -8.37 -8.80
C ARG A 142 6.84 -8.57 -8.26
N LYS A 143 6.59 -8.14 -7.01
CA LYS A 143 5.29 -8.21 -6.34
C LYS A 143 4.58 -6.86 -6.30
N ALA A 144 5.10 -5.81 -6.95
CA ALA A 144 4.51 -4.46 -6.93
C ALA A 144 3.05 -4.43 -7.39
N ASN A 145 2.66 -5.35 -8.27
CA ASN A 145 1.27 -5.52 -8.71
C ASN A 145 0.30 -5.94 -7.58
N GLN A 146 0.79 -6.42 -6.43
CA GLN A 146 -0.04 -6.70 -5.26
C GLN A 146 -0.43 -5.44 -4.49
N LEU A 147 0.15 -4.29 -4.84
CA LEU A 147 -0.23 -2.99 -4.32
C LEU A 147 -1.23 -2.26 -5.25
N ASP A 148 -1.49 -2.78 -6.45
CA ASP A 148 -2.49 -2.21 -7.34
C ASP A 148 -3.88 -2.72 -6.91
N CYS A 149 -4.53 -1.98 -6.03
CA CYS A 149 -5.75 -2.37 -5.32
C CYS A 149 -6.77 -1.24 -5.39
N ALA A 150 -7.93 -1.49 -5.99
CA ALA A 150 -9.06 -0.55 -6.01
C ALA A 150 -10.09 -0.82 -4.89
N TYR A 151 -9.97 -1.94 -4.18
CA TYR A 151 -10.91 -2.36 -3.15
C TYR A 151 -10.19 -2.94 -1.93
N ALA A 152 -10.85 -2.89 -0.80
CA ALA A 152 -10.44 -3.59 0.41
C ALA A 152 -11.64 -4.26 1.08
N MET A 153 -11.37 -5.30 1.85
CA MET A 153 -12.29 -5.73 2.89
C MET A 153 -11.84 -5.18 4.23
N VAL A 154 -12.81 -4.76 5.04
CA VAL A 154 -12.57 -4.20 6.36
C VAL A 154 -13.55 -4.79 7.37
N GLY A 155 -13.08 -4.99 8.59
CA GLY A 155 -13.91 -5.39 9.73
C GLY A 155 -13.05 -5.55 10.98
N ILE A 156 -13.69 -5.87 12.09
CA ILE A 156 -13.02 -6.07 13.38
C ILE A 156 -12.52 -7.52 13.42
N GLU A 157 -11.21 -7.71 13.61
CA GLU A 157 -10.60 -9.03 13.78
C GLU A 157 -10.54 -9.43 15.25
N ASN A 158 -10.26 -8.48 16.16
CA ASN A 158 -10.29 -8.73 17.60
C ASN A 158 -10.91 -7.54 18.37
N GLN A 159 -11.51 -7.83 19.51
CA GLN A 159 -12.04 -6.83 20.44
C GLN A 159 -10.88 -6.17 21.24
N PRO A 160 -10.98 -4.88 21.63
CA PRO A 160 -12.19 -4.07 21.57
C PRO A 160 -12.45 -3.31 20.26
N ASN A 161 -11.51 -3.16 19.32
CA ASN A 161 -11.71 -2.58 17.97
C ASN A 161 -10.43 -2.71 17.11
N GLN A 162 -9.83 -3.89 17.08
CA GLN A 162 -8.68 -4.15 16.23
C GLN A 162 -9.16 -4.43 14.80
N PHE A 163 -9.06 -3.41 13.95
CA PHE A 163 -9.48 -3.51 12.57
C PHE A 163 -8.48 -4.31 11.74
N LYS A 164 -9.00 -5.16 10.86
CA LYS A 164 -8.26 -5.70 9.73
C LYS A 164 -8.71 -5.01 8.47
N VAL A 165 -7.77 -4.40 7.77
CA VAL A 165 -7.97 -3.90 6.40
C VAL A 165 -7.11 -4.75 5.47
N GLU A 166 -7.76 -5.52 4.60
CA GLU A 166 -7.05 -6.31 3.59
C GLU A 166 -7.37 -5.77 2.21
N ALA A 167 -6.37 -5.11 1.61
CA ALA A 167 -6.42 -4.65 0.23
C ALA A 167 -6.52 -5.85 -0.74
N ILE A 168 -7.39 -5.73 -1.74
CA ILE A 168 -7.66 -6.77 -2.73
C ILE A 168 -6.96 -6.38 -4.04
N PRO A 169 -5.90 -7.08 -4.45
CA PRO A 169 -5.20 -6.78 -5.69
C PRO A 169 -6.11 -6.91 -6.91
N ASN A 170 -6.00 -5.98 -7.86
CA ASN A 170 -6.81 -5.93 -9.08
C ASN A 170 -6.70 -7.23 -9.89
N ASN A 171 -5.52 -7.83 -9.93
CA ASN A 171 -5.30 -9.13 -10.61
C ASN A 171 -6.02 -10.32 -9.95
N VAL A 172 -6.40 -10.23 -8.67
CA VAL A 172 -7.18 -11.27 -7.98
C VAL A 172 -8.63 -11.26 -8.45
N ILE A 173 -9.14 -10.08 -8.79
CA ILE A 173 -10.53 -9.84 -9.23
C ILE A 173 -10.64 -9.62 -10.74
N GLY A 174 -9.66 -10.10 -11.51
CA GLY A 174 -9.68 -10.04 -12.97
C GLY A 174 -9.65 -8.62 -13.56
N GLN A 175 -9.30 -7.60 -12.76
CA GLN A 175 -9.15 -6.23 -13.25
C GLN A 175 -7.79 -6.03 -13.91
N ALA A 176 -7.78 -5.18 -14.93
CA ALA A 176 -6.55 -4.77 -15.59
C ALA A 176 -5.68 -3.95 -14.63
N PRO A 177 -4.34 -4.04 -14.74
CA PRO A 177 -3.45 -3.27 -13.92
C PRO A 177 -3.54 -1.77 -14.26
N THR A 178 -3.54 -0.93 -13.23
CA THR A 178 -3.62 0.55 -13.36
C THR A 178 -2.25 1.19 -13.62
N ILE A 179 -1.16 0.42 -13.47
CA ILE A 179 0.24 0.87 -13.46
C ILE A 179 0.49 1.85 -12.31
N LEU A 180 1.11 1.35 -11.23
CA LEU A 180 1.59 2.20 -10.13
C LEU A 180 3.02 2.66 -10.42
N GLU A 181 3.23 3.97 -10.37
CA GLU A 181 4.56 4.57 -10.37
C GLU A 181 5.05 4.71 -8.93
N PHE A 182 6.28 4.29 -8.65
CA PHE A 182 6.83 4.37 -7.30
C PHE A 182 7.91 5.43 -7.25
N GLU A 183 7.74 6.40 -6.36
CA GLU A 183 8.69 7.48 -6.11
C GLU A 183 9.91 6.94 -5.33
N GLY A 184 11.13 7.11 -5.84
CA GLY A 184 12.34 6.76 -5.12
C GLY A 184 12.86 7.91 -4.25
N PRO A 185 13.76 7.65 -3.29
CA PRO A 185 14.42 8.72 -2.56
C PRO A 185 15.08 9.69 -3.55
N GLN A 186 14.87 11.00 -3.35
CA GLN A 186 15.63 11.99 -4.10
C GLN A 186 17.12 11.82 -3.77
N GLU A 187 17.91 11.42 -4.77
CA GLU A 187 19.35 11.34 -4.61
C GLU A 187 19.91 12.74 -4.48
N SER A 188 20.79 12.96 -3.49
CA SER A 188 21.44 14.25 -3.38
C SER A 188 22.26 14.55 -4.65
N PRO A 189 22.38 15.83 -5.06
CA PRO A 189 23.16 16.20 -6.24
C PRO A 189 24.62 15.70 -6.21
N ALA A 190 25.16 15.46 -5.02
CA ALA A 190 26.50 14.90 -4.83
C ALA A 190 26.57 13.41 -5.20
N VAL A 191 25.53 12.63 -4.84
CA VAL A 191 25.43 11.20 -5.15
C VAL A 191 25.20 10.99 -6.65
N GLU A 192 24.37 11.82 -7.28
CA GLU A 192 24.17 11.80 -8.74
C GLU A 192 25.49 12.06 -9.50
N LYS A 193 26.23 13.10 -9.10
CA LYS A 193 27.54 13.41 -9.67
C LYS A 193 28.55 12.28 -9.47
N TYR A 194 28.56 11.66 -8.29
CA TYR A 194 29.42 10.51 -8.01
C TYR A 194 29.07 9.31 -8.88
N LYS A 195 27.79 8.94 -9.01
CA LYS A 195 27.35 7.85 -9.89
C LYS A 195 27.72 8.12 -11.34
N SER A 196 27.44 9.33 -11.84
CA SER A 196 27.81 9.75 -13.19
C SER A 196 29.32 9.60 -13.43
N ALA A 197 30.15 10.08 -12.50
CA ALA A 197 31.61 9.94 -12.58
C ALA A 197 32.05 8.47 -12.58
N MET A 198 31.45 7.63 -11.72
CA MET A 198 31.77 6.20 -11.64
C MET A 198 31.36 5.45 -12.92
N THR A 199 30.21 5.78 -13.50
CA THR A 199 29.76 5.21 -14.79
C THR A 199 30.74 5.57 -15.92
N VAL A 200 31.17 6.83 -16.00
CA VAL A 200 32.16 7.26 -16.98
C VAL A 200 33.49 6.53 -16.79
N LEU A 201 33.97 6.43 -15.54
CA LEU A 201 35.18 5.69 -15.22
C LEU A 201 35.10 4.22 -15.64
N SER A 202 33.97 3.56 -15.37
CA SER A 202 33.74 2.17 -15.79
C SER A 202 33.79 2.02 -17.31
N ILE A 203 33.17 2.93 -18.06
CA ILE A 203 33.20 2.90 -19.53
C ILE A 203 34.65 3.05 -20.04
N ILE A 204 35.42 3.97 -19.46
CA ILE A 204 36.84 4.17 -19.81
C ILE A 204 37.64 2.90 -19.54
N ILE A 205 37.49 2.30 -18.36
CA ILE A 205 38.19 1.05 -18.00
C ILE A 205 37.82 -0.07 -18.95
N THR A 206 36.52 -0.25 -19.25
CA THR A 206 36.05 -1.27 -20.21
C THR A 206 36.63 -1.03 -21.61
N ALA A 207 36.66 0.21 -22.09
CA ALA A 207 37.21 0.55 -23.40
C ALA A 207 38.72 0.27 -23.46
N VAL A 208 39.48 0.64 -22.42
CA VAL A 208 40.93 0.35 -22.33
C VAL A 208 41.20 -1.15 -22.32
N LEU A 209 40.41 -1.92 -21.56
CA LEU A 209 40.52 -3.39 -21.53
C LEU A 209 40.21 -4.02 -22.89
N LEU A 210 39.18 -3.52 -23.60
CA LEU A 210 38.85 -3.99 -24.95
C LEU A 210 39.96 -3.65 -25.95
N ILE A 211 40.49 -2.43 -25.93
CA ILE A 211 41.60 -2.03 -26.81
C ILE A 211 42.83 -2.90 -26.52
N TRP A 212 43.19 -3.10 -25.26
CA TRP A 212 44.31 -3.97 -24.89
C TRP A 212 44.08 -5.42 -25.37
N TYR A 213 42.88 -5.96 -25.17
CA TYR A 213 42.53 -7.32 -25.59
C TYR A 213 42.60 -7.52 -27.12
N PHE A 214 42.20 -6.52 -27.90
CA PHE A 214 42.16 -6.62 -29.37
C PHE A 214 43.45 -6.18 -30.08
N PHE A 215 44.29 -5.33 -29.47
CA PHE A 215 45.45 -4.72 -30.14
C PHE A 215 46.81 -5.05 -29.52
N ILE A 216 46.86 -5.56 -28.29
CA ILE A 216 48.11 -5.85 -27.57
C ILE A 216 48.24 -7.35 -27.24
N LYS A 217 47.26 -8.16 -27.68
CA LYS A 217 47.36 -9.62 -27.73
C LYS A 217 47.70 -10.10 -29.14
#